data_AF-A0A8T1RUU7-F1
#
_entry.id   AF-A0A8T1RUU7-F1
#
_cell.length_a   1.000
_cell.length_b   1.000
_cell.length_c   1.000
_cell.angle_alpha   90.00
_cell.angle_beta   90.00
_cell.angle_gamma   90.00
#
_symmetry.space_group_name_H-M   'P 1'
#
loop_
_entity.id
_entity.type
_entity.pdbx_description
1 polymer ?
#
loop_
_entity_poly.entity_id
_entity_poly.type
_entity_poly.pdbx_seq_one_letter_code
_entity_poly.pdbx_strand_id
1 'polypeptide(L)'
;EKLKLGAVKRILCSERAVACSGAAKARVKILSSLVTQFEVPLKSEVLAFILDDIRNRLDLAFAWLYQEYNTYLSTFPSGSLDLYDECLIGLLSGLQEKPDQKDGIFTKMVLEAPLITESALEVIRKYCEDESRTYLGMS
;
A
#
# COMPACT_ATOMS: atom_id res chain seq x y z
N GLU A 1 10.96 -20.12 6.51
CA GLU A 1 10.79 -18.65 6.51
C GLU A 1 11.88 -17.89 5.73
N LYS A 2 13.17 -18.03 6.05
CA LYS A 2 14.29 -17.36 5.33
C LYS A 2 14.26 -17.49 3.81
N LEU A 3 13.86 -18.66 3.28
CA LEU A 3 13.70 -18.89 1.84
C LEU A 3 12.55 -18.06 1.23
N LYS A 4 11.40 -17.96 1.92
CA LYS A 4 10.26 -17.14 1.49
C LYS A 4 10.67 -15.67 1.45
N LEU A 5 11.29 -15.17 2.53
CA LEU A 5 11.80 -13.80 2.62
C LEU A 5 12.81 -13.49 1.51
N GLY A 6 13.77 -14.38 1.29
CA GLY A 6 14.76 -14.22 0.21
C GLY A 6 14.14 -14.18 -1.18
N ALA A 7 13.09 -14.98 -1.42
CA ALA A 7 12.35 -14.94 -2.68
C ALA A 7 11.60 -13.61 -2.86
N VAL A 8 10.87 -13.16 -1.83
CA VAL A 8 10.14 -11.88 -1.84
C VAL A 8 11.10 -10.73 -2.10
N LYS A 9 12.22 -10.63 -1.38
CA LYS A 9 13.22 -9.58 -1.59
C LYS A 9 13.79 -9.58 -3.02
N ARG A 10 14.04 -10.74 -3.62
CA ARG A 10 14.49 -10.81 -5.02
C ARG A 10 13.44 -10.27 -6.00
N ILE A 11 12.16 -10.59 -5.79
CA ILE A 11 11.08 -10.07 -6.65
C ILE A 11 10.95 -8.56 -6.46
N LEU A 12 10.97 -8.07 -5.22
CA LEU A 12 10.94 -6.64 -4.91
C LEU A 12 12.12 -5.89 -5.58
N CYS A 13 13.36 -6.35 -5.40
CA CYS A 13 14.53 -5.68 -5.95
C CYS A 13 14.70 -5.83 -7.48
N SER A 14 13.91 -6.66 -8.14
CA SER A 14 13.96 -6.84 -9.61
C SER A 14 13.38 -5.67 -10.41
N GLU A 15 12.81 -4.64 -9.76
CA GLU A 15 12.10 -3.53 -10.41
C GLU A 15 12.89 -2.89 -11.56
N ARG A 16 14.19 -2.62 -11.36
CA ARG A 16 15.03 -1.99 -12.37
C ARG A 16 15.31 -2.92 -13.54
N ALA A 17 15.50 -4.21 -13.27
CA ALA A 17 15.74 -5.21 -14.30
C ALA A 17 14.49 -5.41 -15.19
N VAL A 18 13.28 -5.36 -14.60
CA VAL A 18 12.02 -5.54 -15.35
C VAL A 18 11.49 -4.26 -16.00
N ALA A 19 11.98 -3.09 -15.59
CA ALA A 19 11.60 -1.82 -16.22
C ALA A 19 11.97 -1.79 -17.71
N CYS A 20 13.13 -2.33 -18.08
CA CYS A 20 13.62 -2.36 -19.46
C CYS A 20 12.96 -3.45 -20.32
N SER A 21 12.33 -4.46 -19.73
CA SER A 21 11.78 -5.62 -20.45
C SER A 21 10.27 -5.55 -20.67
N GLY A 22 9.59 -4.51 -20.17
CA GLY A 22 8.12 -4.40 -20.20
C GLY A 22 7.41 -5.33 -19.20
N ALA A 23 8.14 -6.13 -18.42
CA ALA A 23 7.58 -7.07 -17.45
C ALA A 23 7.16 -6.42 -16.11
N ALA A 24 7.25 -5.09 -16.00
CA ALA A 24 6.90 -4.35 -14.78
C ALA A 24 5.45 -4.62 -14.31
N LYS A 25 4.47 -4.62 -15.24
CA LYS A 25 3.06 -4.92 -14.92
C LYS A 25 2.87 -6.35 -14.42
N ALA A 26 3.57 -7.31 -15.04
CA ALA A 26 3.53 -8.71 -14.60
C ALA A 26 4.11 -8.86 -13.18
N ARG A 27 5.21 -8.17 -12.88
CA ARG A 27 5.80 -8.15 -11.52
C ARG A 27 4.82 -7.59 -10.50
N VAL A 28 4.17 -6.46 -10.79
CA VAL A 28 3.17 -5.86 -9.89
C VAL A 28 2.04 -6.86 -9.62
N LYS A 29 1.49 -7.49 -10.66
CA LYS A 29 0.43 -8.49 -10.53
C LYS A 29 0.86 -9.72 -9.70
N ILE A 30 2.07 -10.23 -9.94
CA ILE A 30 2.63 -11.34 -9.16
C ILE A 30 2.74 -10.95 -7.68
N LEU A 31 3.32 -9.78 -7.38
CA LEU A 31 3.49 -9.32 -6.01
C LEU A 31 2.15 -9.08 -5.31
N SER A 32 1.21 -8.38 -5.95
CA SER A 32 -0.09 -8.08 -5.35
C SER A 32 -0.91 -9.35 -5.07
N SER A 33 -0.84 -10.37 -5.94
CA SER A 33 -1.51 -11.66 -5.69
C SER A 33 -0.81 -12.53 -4.65
N LEU A 34 0.52 -12.43 -4.50
CA LEU A 34 1.26 -13.21 -3.52
C LEU A 34 1.14 -12.63 -2.10
N VAL A 35 1.15 -11.31 -1.97
CA VAL A 35 1.20 -10.64 -0.66
C VAL A 35 -0.03 -10.94 0.21
N THR A 36 -1.20 -11.22 -0.38
CA THR A 36 -2.39 -11.62 0.39
C THR A 36 -2.23 -12.99 1.06
N GLN A 37 -1.29 -13.82 0.59
CA GLN A 37 -0.97 -15.14 1.16
C GLN A 37 0.19 -15.08 2.15
N PHE A 38 0.77 -13.90 2.36
CA PHE A 38 1.93 -13.73 3.23
C PHE A 38 1.52 -13.58 4.69
N GLU A 39 2.37 -14.12 5.56
CA GLU A 39 2.35 -13.83 6.99
C GLU A 39 2.82 -12.40 7.25
N VAL A 40 2.44 -11.84 8.40
CA VAL A 40 2.70 -10.44 8.80
C VAL A 40 4.14 -9.98 8.53
N PRO A 41 5.21 -10.73 8.90
CA PRO A 41 6.59 -10.26 8.69
C PRO A 41 6.93 -9.98 7.22
N LEU A 42 6.35 -10.76 6.29
CA LEU A 42 6.57 -10.57 4.85
C LEU A 42 5.74 -9.41 4.31
N LYS A 43 4.51 -9.21 4.81
CA LYS A 43 3.70 -8.02 4.47
C LYS A 43 4.40 -6.73 4.90
N SER A 44 5.01 -6.71 6.08
CA SER A 44 5.80 -5.57 6.56
C SER A 44 7.00 -5.24 5.66
N GLU A 45 7.68 -6.25 5.11
CA GLU A 45 8.78 -6.04 4.15
C GLU A 45 8.30 -5.46 2.82
N VAL A 46 7.11 -5.87 2.34
CA VAL A 46 6.48 -5.29 1.16
C VAL A 46 6.05 -3.85 1.43
N LEU A 47 5.43 -3.58 2.59
CA LEU A 47 5.04 -2.23 3.00
C LEU A 47 6.25 -1.30 3.10
N ALA A 48 7.31 -1.72 3.79
CA ALA A 48 8.55 -0.95 3.91
C ALA A 48 9.16 -0.65 2.53
N PHE A 49 9.21 -1.65 1.64
CA PHE A 49 9.66 -1.46 0.27
C PHE A 49 8.80 -0.46 -0.50
N ILE A 50 7.47 -0.53 -0.39
CA ILE A 50 6.58 0.41 -1.07
C ILE A 50 6.80 1.83 -0.52
N LEU A 51 6.83 2.00 0.81
CA LEU A 51 6.97 3.29 1.46
C LEU A 51 8.34 3.94 1.20
N ASP A 52 9.41 3.16 1.06
CA ASP A 52 10.76 3.66 0.74
C ASP A 52 10.76 4.55 -0.52
N ASP A 53 10.03 4.16 -1.57
CA ASP A 53 9.86 4.95 -2.80
C ASP A 53 8.40 4.92 -3.29
N ILE A 54 7.49 5.43 -2.43
CA ILE A 54 6.05 5.38 -2.69
C ILE A 54 5.67 6.04 -4.01
N ARG A 55 6.33 7.16 -4.37
CA ARG A 55 6.03 7.93 -5.59
C ARG A 55 6.16 7.05 -6.84
N ASN A 56 7.22 6.25 -6.93
CA ASN A 56 7.43 5.35 -8.06
C ASN A 56 6.77 3.98 -7.90
N ARG A 57 6.27 3.64 -6.70
CA ARG A 57 5.70 2.33 -6.36
C ARG A 57 4.20 2.39 -6.06
N LEU A 58 3.52 3.49 -6.39
CA LEU A 58 2.07 3.67 -6.17
C LEU A 58 1.23 2.59 -6.85
N ASP A 59 1.57 2.19 -8.08
CA ASP A 59 0.85 1.13 -8.78
C ASP A 59 0.87 -0.20 -8.00
N LEU A 60 1.97 -0.50 -7.30
CA LEU A 60 2.06 -1.68 -6.44
C LEU A 60 1.24 -1.51 -5.15
N ALA A 61 1.28 -0.31 -4.56
CA ALA A 61 0.48 0.01 -3.37
C ALA A 61 -1.02 -0.19 -3.66
N PHE A 62 -1.52 0.38 -4.75
CA PHE A 62 -2.91 0.20 -5.17
C PHE A 62 -3.21 -1.24 -5.55
N ALA A 63 -2.36 -1.89 -6.35
CA ALA A 63 -2.60 -3.28 -6.73
C ALA A 63 -2.71 -4.20 -5.50
N TRP A 64 -1.91 -3.98 -4.45
CA TRP A 64 -2.04 -4.71 -3.19
C TRP A 64 -3.33 -4.37 -2.46
N LEU A 65 -3.61 -3.08 -2.23
CA LEU A 65 -4.81 -2.62 -1.52
C LEU A 65 -6.10 -3.17 -2.14
N TYR A 66 -6.22 -3.08 -3.47
CA TYR A 66 -7.35 -3.64 -4.22
C TYR A 66 -7.39 -5.16 -4.15
N GLN A 67 -6.25 -5.85 -4.09
CA GLN A 67 -6.22 -7.31 -3.97
C GLN A 67 -6.71 -7.78 -2.58
N GLU A 68 -6.35 -7.10 -1.49
CA GLU A 68 -6.89 -7.40 -0.16
C GLU A 68 -8.41 -7.17 -0.13
N TYR A 69 -8.89 -6.08 -0.73
CA TYR A 69 -10.32 -5.81 -0.86
C TYR A 69 -11.06 -6.87 -1.69
N ASN A 70 -10.50 -7.27 -2.83
CA ASN A 70 -11.06 -8.33 -3.66
C ASN A 70 -11.09 -9.69 -2.93
N THR A 71 -10.11 -9.94 -2.07
CA THR A 71 -10.06 -11.14 -1.23
C THR A 71 -11.21 -11.13 -0.22
N TYR A 72 -11.46 -10.00 0.43
CA TYR A 72 -12.65 -9.81 1.26
C TYR A 72 -13.95 -10.06 0.46
N LEU A 73 -14.12 -9.41 -0.70
CA LEU A 73 -15.33 -9.57 -1.53
C LEU A 73 -15.58 -11.03 -1.93
N SER A 74 -14.53 -11.82 -2.16
CA SER A 74 -14.65 -13.23 -2.53
C SER A 74 -15.27 -14.11 -1.44
N THR A 75 -15.27 -13.63 -0.19
CA THR A 75 -15.82 -14.32 0.98
C THR A 75 -17.02 -13.59 1.60
N PHE A 76 -17.50 -12.53 0.95
CA PHE A 76 -18.64 -11.73 1.41
C PHE A 76 -19.94 -12.57 1.46
N PRO A 77 -20.82 -12.39 2.48
CA PRO A 77 -20.74 -11.41 3.58
C PRO A 77 -19.96 -11.90 4.81
N SER A 78 -19.46 -13.14 4.81
CA SER A 78 -18.84 -13.78 5.98
C SER A 78 -17.37 -13.43 6.18
N GLY A 79 -16.73 -12.83 5.16
CA GLY A 79 -15.33 -12.42 5.17
C GLY A 79 -15.05 -11.29 6.15
N SER A 80 -13.80 -11.21 6.63
CA SER A 80 -13.33 -10.09 7.44
C SER A 80 -12.64 -9.03 6.57
N LEU A 81 -12.81 -7.76 6.94
CA LEU A 81 -12.10 -6.62 6.36
C LEU A 81 -10.72 -6.37 6.99
N ASP A 82 -10.33 -7.12 8.03
CA ASP A 82 -9.12 -6.83 8.83
C ASP A 82 -7.85 -6.71 8.00
N LEU A 83 -7.61 -7.63 7.06
CA LEU A 83 -6.40 -7.61 6.22
C LEU A 83 -6.36 -6.40 5.26
N TYR A 84 -7.53 -5.98 4.79
CA TYR A 84 -7.66 -4.77 3.99
C TYR A 84 -7.42 -3.52 4.86
N ASP A 85 -8.02 -3.48 6.05
CA ASP A 85 -7.87 -2.39 7.00
C ASP A 85 -6.41 -2.22 7.43
N GLU A 86 -5.74 -3.31 7.80
CA GLU A 86 -4.31 -3.33 8.13
C GLU A 86 -3.44 -2.80 6.97
N CYS A 87 -3.75 -3.19 5.73
CA CYS A 87 -3.03 -2.71 4.55
C CYS A 87 -3.24 -1.19 4.35
N LEU A 88 -4.48 -0.72 4.43
CA LEU A 88 -4.84 0.69 4.26
C LEU A 88 -4.21 1.55 5.34
N ILE A 89 -4.35 1.17 6.62
CA ILE A 89 -3.75 1.88 7.76
C ILE A 89 -2.23 1.92 7.62
N GLY A 90 -1.59 0.81 7.25
CA GLY A 90 -0.14 0.75 7.07
C GLY A 90 0.36 1.72 6.00
N LEU A 91 -0.34 1.80 4.86
CA LEU A 91 -0.02 2.74 3.79
C LEU A 91 -0.25 4.19 4.21
N LEU A 92 -1.41 4.50 4.81
CA LEU A 92 -1.75 5.86 5.24
C LEU A 92 -0.85 6.37 6.36
N SER A 93 -0.56 5.54 7.36
CA SER A 93 0.32 5.91 8.48
C SER A 93 1.76 6.11 8.00
N GLY A 94 2.25 5.22 7.14
CA GLY A 94 3.59 5.37 6.54
C GLY A 94 3.72 6.61 5.66
N LEU A 95 2.64 7.00 4.97
CA LEU A 95 2.58 8.28 4.25
C LEU A 95 2.52 9.47 5.19
N GLN A 96 1.74 9.38 6.28
CA GLN A 96 1.60 10.44 7.27
C GLN A 96 2.96 10.81 7.91
N GLU A 97 3.83 9.83 8.16
CA GLU A 97 5.16 10.07 8.75
C GLU A 97 6.15 10.80 7.83
N LYS A 98 5.90 10.86 6.51
CA LYS A 98 6.83 11.50 5.58
C LYS A 98 6.70 13.03 5.62
N PRO A 99 7.81 13.77 5.79
CA PRO A 99 7.78 15.23 6.01
C PRO A 99 7.46 16.04 4.75
N ASP A 100 7.70 15.50 3.55
CA ASP A 100 7.38 16.15 2.27
C ASP A 100 6.18 15.45 1.62
N GLN A 101 5.03 16.13 1.63
CA GLN A 101 3.75 15.63 1.11
C GLN A 101 3.23 16.48 -0.07
N LYS A 102 4.08 17.32 -0.67
CA LYS A 102 3.67 18.30 -1.69
C LYS A 102 3.05 17.68 -2.95
N ASP A 103 3.29 16.39 -3.20
CA ASP A 103 2.77 15.70 -4.38
C ASP A 103 1.33 15.19 -4.24
N GLY A 104 0.68 15.41 -3.08
CA GLY A 104 -0.71 14.99 -2.86
C GLY A 104 -0.90 13.47 -2.83
N ILE A 105 0.17 12.69 -2.59
CA ILE A 105 0.12 11.22 -2.59
C ILE A 105 -0.81 10.68 -1.51
N PHE A 106 -0.80 11.27 -0.31
CA PHE A 106 -1.74 10.92 0.75
C PHE A 106 -3.20 11.08 0.29
N THR A 107 -3.54 12.26 -0.24
CA THR A 107 -4.87 12.54 -0.79
C THR A 107 -5.24 11.55 -1.89
N LYS A 108 -4.32 11.26 -2.81
CA LYS A 108 -4.54 10.26 -3.86
C LYS A 108 -4.82 8.87 -3.28
N MET A 109 -4.08 8.44 -2.25
CA MET A 109 -4.32 7.16 -1.58
C MET A 109 -5.73 7.09 -0.98
N VAL A 110 -6.18 8.16 -0.33
CA VAL A 110 -7.53 8.26 0.24
C VAL A 110 -8.61 8.21 -0.84
N LEU A 111 -8.44 8.94 -1.95
CA LEU A 111 -9.44 9.03 -3.02
C LEU A 111 -9.54 7.74 -3.86
N GLU A 112 -8.44 7.01 -4.01
CA GLU A 112 -8.39 5.77 -4.80
C GLU A 112 -8.68 4.52 -3.96
N ALA A 113 -8.76 4.63 -2.63
CA ALA A 113 -9.07 3.48 -1.77
C ALA A 113 -10.49 2.96 -2.05
N PRO A 114 -10.70 1.64 -2.26
CA PRO A 114 -12.02 1.07 -2.55
C PRO A 114 -13.08 1.34 -1.47
N LEU A 115 -12.64 1.40 -0.21
CA LEU A 115 -13.47 1.60 0.97
C LEU A 115 -12.64 2.30 2.04
N ILE A 116 -13.13 3.41 2.59
CA ILE A 116 -12.54 4.01 3.79
C ILE A 116 -13.19 3.36 5.01
N THR A 117 -12.39 2.70 5.83
CA THR A 117 -12.81 2.09 7.09
C THR A 117 -12.85 3.14 8.22
N GLU A 118 -13.56 2.84 9.30
CA GLU A 118 -13.58 3.70 10.49
C GLU A 118 -12.17 3.90 11.07
N SER A 119 -11.37 2.83 11.13
CA SER A 119 -9.97 2.89 11.58
C SER A 119 -9.12 3.80 10.69
N ALA A 120 -9.26 3.70 9.36
CA ALA A 120 -8.54 4.56 8.44
C ALA A 120 -8.98 6.04 8.54
N LEU A 121 -10.26 6.28 8.84
CA LEU A 121 -10.79 7.64 9.05
C LEU A 121 -10.09 8.34 10.22
N GLU A 122 -9.72 7.62 11.28
CA GLU A 122 -8.95 8.19 12.39
C GLU A 122 -7.57 8.67 11.94
N VAL A 123 -6.89 7.92 11.07
CA VAL A 123 -5.58 8.29 10.50
C VAL A 123 -5.72 9.54 9.61
N ILE A 124 -6.75 9.57 8.75
CA ILE A 124 -7.05 10.70 7.89
C ILE A 124 -7.34 11.96 8.71
N ARG A 125 -8.16 11.84 9.76
CA ARG A 125 -8.47 12.94 10.66
C ARG A 125 -7.21 13.53 11.29
N LYS A 126 -6.34 12.68 11.86
CA LYS A 126 -5.05 13.11 12.42
C LYS A 126 -4.17 13.81 11.39
N TYR A 127 -4.18 13.35 10.14
CA TYR A 127 -3.46 14.01 9.05
C TYR A 127 -4.03 15.40 8.73
N CYS A 128 -5.36 15.54 8.67
CA CYS A 128 -6.03 16.80 8.35
C CYS A 128 -5.96 17.83 9.48
N GLU A 129 -5.89 17.40 10.73
CA GLU A 129 -5.76 18.27 11.91
C GLU A 129 -4.31 18.80 12.11
N ASP A 130 -3.33 18.33 11.33
CA ASP A 130 -1.95 18.81 11.38
C ASP A 130 -1.80 20.19 10.72
N GLU A 131 -1.67 21.23 11.55
CA GLU A 131 -1.53 22.62 11.11
C GLU A 131 -0.36 22.84 10.13
N SER A 132 0.70 22.04 10.24
CA SER A 132 1.87 22.13 9.36
C SER A 132 1.55 21.74 7.91
N ARG A 133 0.39 21.13 7.65
CA ARG A 133 -0.05 20.60 6.36
C ARG A 133 -1.22 21.34 5.73
N THR A 134 -1.69 22.42 6.38
CA THR A 134 -2.83 23.24 5.93
C THR A 134 -2.72 23.74 4.48
N TYR A 135 -1.50 23.97 4.00
CA TYR A 135 -1.23 24.42 2.62
C TYR A 135 -1.65 23.40 1.54
N LEU A 136 -1.76 22.11 1.87
CA LEU A 136 -2.10 21.05 0.92
C LEU A 136 -3.59 21.05 0.54
N GLY A 137 -4.46 21.64 1.35
CA GLY A 137 -5.91 21.72 1.11
C GLY A 137 -6.38 22.98 0.39
N MET A 138 -5.48 23.92 0.09
CA MET A 138 -5.81 25.24 -0.49
C MET A 138 -5.20 25.44 -1.89
N SER A 139 -4.77 24.37 -2.56
CA SER A 139 -4.18 24.40 -3.91
C SER A 139 -5.21 24.13 -5.00
#